data_AF-A0A7S4E207-F1
#
_entry.id   AF-A0A7S4E207-F1
#
_cell.length_a   1.000
_cell.length_b   1.000
_cell.length_c   1.000
_cell.angle_alpha   90.00
_cell.angle_beta   90.00
_cell.angle_gamma   90.00
#
_symmetry.space_group_name_H-M   'P 1'
#
loop_
_entity.id
_entity.type
_entity.pdbx_description
1 polymer ?
#
loop_
_entity_poly.entity_id
_entity_poly.type
_entity_poly.pdbx_seq_one_letter_code
_entity_poly.pdbx_strand_id
1 'polypeptide(L)'
;AGAMAYPPRPASSRAWGAVVAVVATSLAQNVPYRGLQSAPALFASHRAPHVSSWSHHRTPFRTGSRHVSRLGILRSRCTISVGEKLLQLMDDPKAAEKLLEEHPGLRESELTETFEFLSQEMGRKEATALATQFPLIMRLPDFRSRRAYGTLERRFGQEWTMEIVKMAPMIVLDQDEQRLSDMMDVLSDVLGPKEAKAFLLRCPSALLFKADRVEKNLKEISESLGAAKSYGWVQKNPGILLSPSSTVNLTWNYLVHEFGEDTARKISEKSPGILRSPIETVSGAVQVFSEVFGREQSVRMILKCTACLTSPPSTVRSAWEVLKGLVGESEAHELVMKTPMCILSPGYTIQGAFDTLERLFGVELTMEVVRKNPGILRAPATTINGSWNAVLEMLDGDADSTASLFLRSPEVLRSPAKTVKGAYHVLVSMFGKTETAMDLIKKNPAVLRSPARTMRGAYTALGQVAGSRETAVKLIAQNPDVLRTPAATIMKTYEAYATCYGSEQRAKALICRSPGMVRVSSARILNIYDALVENVGRDMTEQILTSNPSMFKMGKAALAERLERMVTNAERADDDLFLL
;
A
#
# COMPACT_ATOMS: atom_id res chain seq x y z
N ALA A 1 28.12 57.43 -5.74
CA ALA A 1 28.72 56.47 -4.78
C ALA A 1 27.60 55.86 -3.96
N GLY A 2 27.51 54.54 -3.76
CA GLY A 2 28.29 53.46 -4.36
C GLY A 2 27.43 52.21 -4.54
N ALA A 3 27.70 51.41 -5.57
CA ALA A 3 26.99 50.17 -5.84
C ALA A 3 27.86 48.96 -5.43
N MET A 4 27.32 48.08 -4.60
CA MET A 4 27.82 46.73 -4.29
C MET A 4 26.65 45.89 -3.72
N ALA A 5 26.59 44.57 -3.84
CA ALA A 5 27.09 43.64 -4.85
C ALA A 5 26.36 42.31 -4.62
N TYR A 6 25.82 41.67 -5.66
CA TYR A 6 25.31 40.29 -5.54
C TYR A 6 26.48 39.30 -5.56
N PRO A 7 26.53 38.30 -4.66
CA PRO A 7 27.52 37.23 -4.74
C PRO A 7 27.22 36.30 -5.94
N PRO A 8 28.25 35.81 -6.66
CA PRO A 8 28.06 35.05 -7.90
C PRO A 8 27.67 33.59 -7.65
N ARG A 9 26.95 33.00 -8.61
CA ARG A 9 26.78 31.54 -8.73
C ARG A 9 28.12 30.89 -9.10
N PRO A 10 28.53 29.77 -8.48
CA PRO A 10 29.54 28.90 -9.05
C PRO A 10 28.93 28.01 -10.14
N ALA A 11 29.59 27.96 -11.30
CA ALA A 11 29.28 27.00 -12.36
C ALA A 11 30.06 25.69 -12.16
N SER A 12 29.44 24.60 -12.64
CA SER A 12 29.91 23.21 -12.65
C SER A 12 31.43 22.94 -12.76
N SER A 13 31.92 22.02 -11.93
CA SER A 13 32.90 21.01 -12.36
C SER A 13 32.59 19.64 -11.71
N ARG A 14 33.06 18.56 -12.34
CA ARG A 14 32.69 17.18 -12.00
C ARG A 14 33.62 16.61 -10.92
N ALA A 15 33.04 16.01 -9.88
CA ALA A 15 33.73 15.03 -9.04
C ALA A 15 32.83 13.80 -8.86
N TRP A 16 33.20 12.69 -9.51
CA TRP A 16 32.65 11.37 -9.19
C TRP A 16 33.33 10.83 -7.93
N GLY A 17 32.59 10.21 -7.02
CA GLY A 17 33.16 9.36 -5.96
C GLY A 17 32.68 9.59 -4.53
N ALA A 18 31.38 9.35 -4.25
CA ALA A 18 30.88 9.12 -2.88
C ALA A 18 29.45 8.50 -2.88
N VAL A 19 29.26 7.32 -3.48
CA VAL A 19 27.96 6.60 -3.45
C VAL A 19 28.12 5.16 -2.92
N VAL A 20 28.89 4.98 -1.84
CA VAL A 20 28.94 3.72 -1.05
C VAL A 20 29.26 4.03 0.44
N ALA A 21 28.38 4.68 1.20
CA ALA A 21 28.58 4.90 2.65
C ALA A 21 27.33 5.28 3.50
N VAL A 22 26.09 4.89 3.13
CA VAL A 22 24.87 5.31 3.89
C VAL A 22 23.92 4.14 4.24
N VAL A 23 24.34 2.88 4.04
CA VAL A 23 23.46 1.68 4.24
C VAL A 23 23.92 0.77 5.40
N ALA A 24 24.99 1.14 6.14
CA ALA A 24 25.64 0.26 7.12
C ALA A 24 25.45 0.63 8.61
N THR A 25 24.62 1.63 8.95
CA THR A 25 24.54 2.20 10.32
C THR A 25 23.12 2.26 10.92
N SER A 26 22.25 1.29 10.59
CA SER A 26 20.92 1.13 11.22
C SER A 26 20.62 -0.29 11.73
N LEU A 27 21.65 -1.09 12.02
CA LEU A 27 21.51 -2.47 12.54
C LEU A 27 22.37 -2.77 13.78
N ALA A 28 22.85 -1.73 14.50
CA ALA A 28 23.74 -1.89 15.65
C ALA A 28 23.38 -0.97 16.84
N GLN A 29 22.08 -0.86 17.17
CA GLN A 29 21.61 -0.23 18.41
C GLN A 29 20.43 -1.00 19.01
N ASN A 30 20.73 -2.10 19.71
CA ASN A 30 19.84 -2.76 20.67
C ASN A 30 20.62 -3.78 21.51
N VAL A 31 21.45 -3.28 22.44
CA VAL A 31 22.01 -4.06 23.55
C VAL A 31 21.89 -3.20 24.82
N PRO A 32 21.24 -3.68 25.90
CA PRO A 32 21.04 -2.88 27.10
C PRO A 32 22.32 -2.86 27.97
N TYR A 33 22.90 -1.68 28.18
CA TYR A 33 23.96 -1.50 29.16
C TYR A 33 23.36 -1.47 30.58
N ARG A 34 23.64 -2.50 31.39
CA ARG A 34 23.55 -2.39 32.86
C ARG A 34 24.83 -1.74 33.36
N GLY A 35 24.70 -0.75 34.24
CA GLY A 35 25.84 -0.04 34.81
C GLY A 35 26.52 -0.80 35.95
N LEU A 36 27.79 -0.47 36.18
CA LEU A 36 28.51 -0.68 37.43
C LEU A 36 29.54 0.45 37.57
N GLN A 37 29.53 1.15 38.71
CA GLN A 37 30.51 2.16 39.07
C GLN A 37 31.65 1.50 39.86
N SER A 38 32.92 1.84 39.58
CA SER A 38 33.91 2.34 40.56
C SER A 38 35.39 2.14 40.16
N ALA A 39 36.07 3.25 39.81
CA ALA A 39 37.45 3.58 40.21
C ALA A 39 38.64 2.67 39.72
N PRO A 40 39.94 3.04 39.90
CA PRO A 40 40.80 3.22 38.71
C PRO A 40 42.24 2.64 38.74
N ALA A 41 42.91 2.79 37.58
CA ALA A 41 44.36 2.98 37.35
C ALA A 41 45.29 1.78 37.00
N LEU A 42 46.39 2.15 36.31
CA LEU A 42 47.69 1.49 36.07
C LEU A 42 47.94 0.63 34.79
N PHE A 43 48.65 1.28 33.85
CA PHE A 43 49.88 0.86 33.13
C PHE A 43 50.05 -0.43 32.28
N ALA A 44 50.73 -0.21 31.14
CA ALA A 44 51.80 -1.00 30.52
C ALA A 44 51.51 -2.20 29.55
N SER A 45 51.83 -1.94 28.27
CA SER A 45 52.61 -2.76 27.31
C SER A 45 52.52 -4.30 27.29
N HIS A 46 52.25 -4.87 26.09
CA HIS A 46 53.25 -5.71 25.41
C HIS A 46 53.00 -5.96 23.89
N ARG A 47 54.09 -5.72 23.15
CA ARG A 47 54.61 -6.31 21.90
C ARG A 47 53.86 -7.46 21.21
N ALA A 48 53.77 -7.36 19.88
CA ALA A 48 53.70 -8.48 18.93
C ALA A 48 55.11 -8.82 18.37
N PRO A 49 55.38 -10.06 17.91
CA PRO A 49 56.67 -10.43 17.30
C PRO A 49 56.70 -10.31 15.76
N HIS A 50 57.88 -9.94 15.23
CA HIS A 50 58.27 -10.13 13.84
C HIS A 50 58.46 -11.62 13.50
N VAL A 51 58.44 -11.99 12.20
CA VAL A 51 59.59 -12.66 11.54
C VAL A 51 59.62 -12.24 10.05
N SER A 52 60.84 -12.07 9.53
CA SER A 52 61.16 -11.86 8.10
C SER A 52 62.09 -12.98 7.63
N SER A 53 62.40 -13.21 6.35
CA SER A 53 62.17 -12.49 5.08
C SER A 53 62.50 -13.48 3.92
N TRP A 54 62.48 -13.05 2.65
CA TRP A 54 63.68 -13.03 1.79
C TRP A 54 63.36 -12.52 0.38
N SER A 55 64.24 -11.66 -0.14
CA SER A 55 64.22 -11.08 -1.48
C SER A 55 65.13 -11.85 -2.43
N HIS A 56 64.93 -11.74 -3.75
CA HIS A 56 66.04 -11.54 -4.70
C HIS A 56 65.59 -10.87 -6.02
N HIS A 57 66.52 -10.10 -6.58
CA HIS A 57 66.48 -9.33 -7.85
C HIS A 57 66.82 -10.25 -9.07
N ARG A 58 66.75 -9.90 -10.38
CA ARG A 58 66.49 -8.67 -11.17
C ARG A 58 66.20 -9.04 -12.67
N THR A 59 65.25 -8.35 -13.33
CA THR A 59 65.24 -7.73 -14.71
C THR A 59 66.17 -8.22 -15.87
N PRO A 60 65.97 -7.80 -17.16
CA PRO A 60 64.74 -7.54 -17.97
C PRO A 60 64.84 -7.97 -19.48
N PHE A 61 63.74 -7.99 -20.27
CA PHE A 61 63.57 -7.32 -21.61
C PHE A 61 62.38 -7.83 -22.48
N ARG A 62 61.91 -6.94 -23.37
CA ARG A 62 61.22 -7.14 -24.68
C ARG A 62 59.82 -7.77 -24.74
N THR A 63 58.84 -6.86 -24.72
CA THR A 63 57.77 -6.70 -25.74
C THR A 63 57.54 -7.87 -26.73
N GLY A 64 56.42 -8.57 -26.57
CA GLY A 64 55.85 -9.48 -27.57
C GLY A 64 54.32 -9.50 -27.45
N SER A 65 53.61 -9.14 -28.52
CA SER A 65 52.15 -9.03 -28.52
C SER A 65 51.45 -10.41 -28.56
N ARG A 66 50.15 -10.42 -28.18
CA ARG A 66 49.16 -11.53 -28.12
C ARG A 66 48.96 -12.17 -26.74
N HIS A 67 47.90 -11.78 -26.02
CA HIS A 67 46.97 -12.69 -25.32
C HIS A 67 45.71 -11.96 -24.79
N VAL A 68 44.83 -11.50 -25.71
CA VAL A 68 43.46 -11.09 -25.39
C VAL A 68 42.51 -11.76 -26.38
N SER A 69 42.09 -13.00 -26.10
CA SER A 69 41.02 -13.71 -26.85
C SER A 69 40.42 -14.92 -26.12
N ARG A 70 41.14 -15.58 -25.20
CA ARG A 70 40.67 -16.84 -24.58
C ARG A 70 39.62 -16.72 -23.46
N LEU A 71 39.38 -15.52 -22.91
CA LEU A 71 38.35 -15.28 -21.89
C LEU A 71 36.97 -14.86 -22.46
N GLY A 72 36.90 -14.48 -23.75
CA GLY A 72 35.62 -14.12 -24.39
C GLY A 72 34.85 -15.32 -24.95
N ILE A 73 35.57 -16.31 -25.51
CA ILE A 73 34.98 -17.42 -26.27
C ILE A 73 34.36 -18.50 -25.37
N LEU A 74 34.84 -18.64 -24.13
CA LEU A 74 34.26 -19.56 -23.14
C LEU A 74 32.99 -19.01 -22.46
N ARG A 75 32.72 -17.69 -22.55
CA ARG A 75 31.47 -17.11 -22.05
C ARG A 75 30.34 -17.12 -23.08
N SER A 76 30.64 -17.06 -24.39
CA SER A 76 29.59 -17.03 -25.42
C SER A 76 28.97 -18.39 -25.73
N ARG A 77 29.72 -19.50 -25.63
CA ARG A 77 29.17 -20.83 -25.98
C ARG A 77 28.15 -21.38 -25.00
N CYS A 78 28.24 -21.06 -23.70
CA CYS A 78 27.25 -21.52 -22.72
C CYS A 78 25.97 -20.66 -22.69
N THR A 79 26.03 -19.38 -23.08
CA THR A 79 24.83 -18.52 -23.07
C THR A 79 23.90 -18.74 -24.25
N ILE A 80 24.42 -19.18 -25.40
CA ILE A 80 23.62 -19.44 -26.62
C ILE A 80 22.70 -20.66 -26.42
N SER A 81 23.24 -21.77 -25.89
CA SER A 81 22.49 -23.01 -25.61
C SER A 81 21.34 -22.80 -24.61
N VAL A 82 21.56 -21.99 -23.57
CA VAL A 82 20.53 -21.60 -22.59
C VAL A 82 19.38 -20.85 -23.26
N GLY A 83 19.70 -19.86 -24.10
CA GLY A 83 18.71 -19.02 -24.75
C GLY A 83 17.80 -19.83 -25.69
N GLU A 84 18.40 -20.65 -26.54
CA GLU A 84 17.67 -21.46 -27.52
C GLU A 84 16.70 -22.46 -26.85
N LYS A 85 17.07 -23.09 -25.74
CA LYS A 85 16.17 -23.98 -24.99
C LYS A 85 15.02 -23.23 -24.31
N LEU A 86 15.29 -22.11 -23.64
CA LEU A 86 14.23 -21.31 -23.01
C LEU A 86 13.22 -20.78 -24.05
N LEU A 87 13.71 -20.38 -25.23
CA LEU A 87 12.89 -19.97 -26.37
C LEU A 87 12.06 -21.12 -26.98
N GLN A 88 12.48 -22.38 -26.83
CA GLN A 88 11.72 -23.56 -27.25
C GLN A 88 10.72 -24.05 -26.20
N LEU A 89 10.96 -23.75 -24.92
CA LEU A 89 10.14 -24.19 -23.79
C LEU A 89 9.01 -23.20 -23.45
N MET A 90 9.27 -21.88 -23.52
CA MET A 90 8.27 -20.85 -23.20
C MET A 90 7.37 -20.56 -24.40
N ASP A 91 6.05 -20.44 -24.15
CA ASP A 91 5.06 -20.16 -25.20
C ASP A 91 5.15 -18.72 -25.77
N ASP A 92 5.87 -17.81 -25.09
CA ASP A 92 6.17 -16.46 -25.55
C ASP A 92 7.70 -16.25 -25.64
N PRO A 93 8.28 -16.26 -26.85
CA PRO A 93 9.70 -16.01 -27.06
C PRO A 93 10.18 -14.67 -26.51
N LYS A 94 9.35 -13.63 -26.51
CA LYS A 94 9.73 -12.30 -26.00
C LYS A 94 9.81 -12.28 -24.48
N ALA A 95 9.00 -13.09 -23.81
CA ALA A 95 9.10 -13.29 -22.37
C ALA A 95 10.40 -14.03 -22.00
N ALA A 96 10.81 -15.01 -22.81
CA ALA A 96 12.09 -15.72 -22.64
C ALA A 96 13.31 -14.80 -22.89
N GLU A 97 13.34 -14.05 -23.99
CA GLU A 97 14.39 -13.05 -24.28
C GLU A 97 14.54 -12.08 -23.12
N LYS A 98 13.42 -11.47 -22.70
CA LYS A 98 13.41 -10.51 -21.59
C LYS A 98 13.91 -11.12 -20.27
N LEU A 99 13.51 -12.35 -19.94
CA LEU A 99 13.93 -13.03 -18.71
C LEU A 99 15.45 -13.28 -18.70
N LEU A 100 16.04 -13.59 -19.85
CA LEU A 100 17.49 -13.76 -20.02
C LEU A 100 18.25 -12.44 -19.93
N GLU A 101 17.70 -11.36 -20.51
CA GLU A 101 18.27 -10.00 -20.42
C GLU A 101 18.25 -9.48 -18.97
N GLU A 102 17.13 -9.64 -18.25
CA GLU A 102 16.99 -9.18 -16.86
C GLU A 102 17.79 -10.06 -15.86
N HIS A 103 18.09 -11.32 -16.20
CA HIS A 103 18.76 -12.29 -15.31
C HIS A 103 19.89 -13.11 -15.98
N PRO A 104 21.00 -12.47 -16.42
CA PRO A 104 22.11 -13.12 -17.15
C PRO A 104 22.96 -14.11 -16.33
N GLY A 105 22.54 -14.44 -15.10
CA GLY A 105 23.20 -15.37 -14.18
C GLY A 105 22.38 -16.62 -13.88
N LEU A 106 21.47 -17.02 -14.77
CA LEU A 106 20.74 -18.28 -14.69
C LEU A 106 21.48 -19.36 -15.51
N ARG A 107 21.60 -20.59 -14.99
CA ARG A 107 22.36 -21.69 -15.62
C ARG A 107 21.43 -22.67 -16.33
N GLU A 108 21.88 -23.24 -17.44
CA GLU A 108 21.08 -24.12 -18.31
C GLU A 108 20.38 -25.26 -17.56
N SER A 109 21.15 -26.01 -16.75
CA SER A 109 20.64 -27.16 -15.99
C SER A 109 19.61 -26.78 -14.92
N GLU A 110 19.73 -25.59 -14.33
CA GLU A 110 18.82 -25.11 -13.28
C GLU A 110 17.49 -24.62 -13.87
N LEU A 111 17.57 -24.00 -15.07
CA LEU A 111 16.43 -23.44 -15.80
C LEU A 111 15.50 -24.49 -16.39
N THR A 112 16.06 -25.54 -17.01
CA THR A 112 15.29 -26.50 -17.81
C THR A 112 14.39 -27.37 -16.93
N GLU A 113 14.94 -28.01 -15.90
CA GLU A 113 14.23 -29.04 -15.11
C GLU A 113 13.02 -28.46 -14.36
N THR A 114 13.22 -27.38 -13.59
CA THR A 114 12.15 -26.73 -12.82
C THR A 114 11.07 -26.12 -13.72
N PHE A 115 11.43 -25.63 -14.92
CA PHE A 115 10.43 -25.10 -15.87
C PHE A 115 9.64 -26.19 -16.58
N GLU A 116 10.29 -27.28 -16.99
CA GLU A 116 9.62 -28.45 -17.56
C GLU A 116 8.64 -29.07 -16.55
N PHE A 117 9.07 -29.20 -15.29
CA PHE A 117 8.19 -29.61 -14.19
C PHE A 117 6.96 -28.71 -14.05
N LEU A 118 7.15 -27.39 -13.88
CA LEU A 118 6.02 -26.45 -13.76
C LEU A 118 5.13 -26.47 -15.01
N SER A 119 5.71 -26.64 -16.19
CA SER A 119 4.96 -26.74 -17.45
C SER A 119 4.11 -28.00 -17.56
N GLN A 120 4.54 -29.12 -16.96
CA GLN A 120 3.72 -30.33 -16.82
C GLN A 120 2.58 -30.11 -15.83
N GLU A 121 2.86 -29.53 -14.67
CA GLU A 121 1.89 -29.46 -13.56
C GLU A 121 0.80 -28.38 -13.71
N MET A 122 1.14 -27.22 -14.29
CA MET A 122 0.21 -26.10 -14.42
C MET A 122 -0.01 -25.61 -15.86
N GLY A 123 0.65 -26.22 -16.85
CA GLY A 123 0.64 -25.80 -18.24
C GLY A 123 1.74 -24.79 -18.58
N ARG A 124 2.25 -24.86 -19.82
CA ARG A 124 3.35 -24.01 -20.31
C ARG A 124 3.07 -22.51 -20.20
N LYS A 125 1.84 -22.08 -20.47
CA LYS A 125 1.43 -20.67 -20.44
C LYS A 125 1.47 -20.11 -19.02
N GLU A 126 0.95 -20.85 -18.05
CA GLU A 126 0.96 -20.52 -16.63
C GLU A 126 2.40 -20.56 -16.08
N ALA A 127 3.19 -21.58 -16.44
CA ALA A 127 4.61 -21.66 -16.07
C ALA A 127 5.43 -20.50 -16.67
N THR A 128 5.19 -20.14 -17.93
CA THR A 128 5.77 -18.97 -18.61
C THR A 128 5.46 -17.67 -17.87
N ALA A 129 4.18 -17.47 -17.49
CA ALA A 129 3.76 -16.30 -16.72
C ALA A 129 4.40 -16.26 -15.32
N LEU A 130 4.45 -17.41 -14.63
CA LEU A 130 5.04 -17.53 -13.29
C LEU A 130 6.56 -17.28 -13.31
N ALA A 131 7.28 -17.86 -14.26
CA ALA A 131 8.71 -17.65 -14.45
C ALA A 131 9.03 -16.18 -14.77
N THR A 132 8.23 -15.54 -15.62
CA THR A 132 8.37 -14.11 -15.96
C THR A 132 8.07 -13.20 -14.76
N GLN A 133 7.12 -13.57 -13.89
CA GLN A 133 6.79 -12.82 -12.69
C GLN A 133 7.79 -13.02 -11.55
N PHE A 134 8.37 -14.23 -11.43
CA PHE A 134 9.30 -14.60 -10.36
C PHE A 134 10.54 -15.37 -10.90
N PRO A 135 11.45 -14.75 -11.66
CA PRO A 135 12.55 -15.46 -12.34
C PRO A 135 13.50 -16.26 -11.45
N LEU A 136 13.53 -15.96 -10.14
CA LEU A 136 14.30 -16.73 -9.15
C LEU A 136 13.75 -18.14 -8.89
N ILE A 137 12.49 -18.44 -9.28
CA ILE A 137 11.90 -19.78 -9.16
C ILE A 137 12.73 -20.83 -9.92
N MET A 138 13.33 -20.40 -11.02
CA MET A 138 14.19 -21.19 -11.93
C MET A 138 15.57 -21.51 -11.33
N ARG A 139 15.83 -21.10 -10.07
CA ARG A 139 17.04 -21.47 -9.30
C ARG A 139 16.75 -22.46 -8.20
N LEU A 140 15.49 -22.81 -7.97
CA LEU A 140 15.12 -23.83 -6.98
C LEU A 140 15.49 -25.20 -7.54
N PRO A 141 16.17 -26.07 -6.74
CA PRO A 141 16.46 -27.43 -7.16
C PRO A 141 15.17 -28.18 -7.48
N ASP A 142 15.08 -28.79 -8.66
CA ASP A 142 13.90 -29.50 -9.16
C ASP A 142 13.31 -30.46 -8.12
N PHE A 143 14.15 -31.26 -7.46
CA PHE A 143 13.71 -32.22 -6.44
C PHE A 143 12.99 -31.57 -5.23
N ARG A 144 13.30 -30.31 -4.88
CA ARG A 144 12.59 -29.58 -3.82
C ARG A 144 11.24 -29.09 -4.32
N SER A 145 11.24 -28.44 -5.49
CA SER A 145 10.03 -27.95 -6.16
C SER A 145 9.01 -29.08 -6.33
N ARG A 146 9.43 -30.25 -6.83
CA ARG A 146 8.56 -31.45 -6.99
C ARG A 146 7.98 -31.93 -5.67
N ARG A 147 8.80 -32.07 -4.62
CA ARG A 147 8.36 -32.57 -3.31
C ARG A 147 7.43 -31.60 -2.61
N ALA A 148 7.73 -30.31 -2.62
CA ALA A 148 6.87 -29.28 -2.05
C ALA A 148 5.51 -29.21 -2.77
N TYR A 149 5.53 -29.21 -4.11
CA TYR A 149 4.32 -29.22 -4.94
C TYR A 149 3.48 -30.49 -4.70
N GLY A 150 4.06 -31.67 -4.83
CA GLY A 150 3.36 -32.95 -4.61
C GLY A 150 2.86 -33.14 -3.17
N THR A 151 3.44 -32.44 -2.20
CA THR A 151 2.94 -32.41 -0.81
C THR A 151 1.71 -31.51 -0.67
N LEU A 152 1.71 -30.32 -1.27
CA LEU A 152 0.50 -29.50 -1.37
C LEU A 152 -0.62 -30.22 -2.14
N GLU A 153 -0.28 -30.86 -3.26
CA GLU A 153 -1.27 -31.50 -4.13
C GLU A 153 -1.97 -32.67 -3.42
N ARG A 154 -1.20 -33.56 -2.77
CA ARG A 154 -1.75 -34.64 -1.93
C ARG A 154 -2.66 -34.13 -0.81
N ARG A 155 -2.45 -32.92 -0.30
CA ARG A 155 -3.22 -32.33 0.81
C ARG A 155 -4.42 -31.48 0.36
N PHE A 156 -4.36 -30.85 -0.82
CA PHE A 156 -5.32 -29.82 -1.23
C PHE A 156 -5.93 -29.98 -2.62
N GLY A 157 -5.38 -30.87 -3.46
CA GLY A 157 -5.68 -30.98 -4.88
C GLY A 157 -4.86 -30.02 -5.75
N GLN A 158 -4.75 -30.37 -7.03
CA GLN A 158 -3.95 -29.65 -8.04
C GLN A 158 -4.34 -28.17 -8.17
N GLU A 159 -5.64 -27.88 -8.27
CA GLU A 159 -6.19 -26.51 -8.41
C GLU A 159 -5.62 -25.55 -7.35
N TRP A 160 -5.58 -25.99 -6.10
CA TRP A 160 -5.20 -25.15 -4.95
C TRP A 160 -3.69 -25.08 -4.74
N THR A 161 -2.99 -26.14 -5.12
CA THR A 161 -1.53 -26.11 -5.21
C THR A 161 -1.09 -25.05 -6.22
N MET A 162 -1.75 -24.99 -7.38
CA MET A 162 -1.52 -23.93 -8.36
C MET A 162 -1.79 -22.54 -7.80
N GLU A 163 -2.88 -22.30 -7.07
CA GLU A 163 -3.17 -20.98 -6.47
C GLU A 163 -2.11 -20.56 -5.44
N ILE A 164 -1.73 -21.47 -4.53
CA ILE A 164 -0.71 -21.23 -3.50
C ILE A 164 0.65 -20.93 -4.14
N VAL A 165 1.07 -21.74 -5.12
CA VAL A 165 2.32 -21.55 -5.86
C VAL A 165 2.31 -20.27 -6.69
N LYS A 166 1.18 -19.90 -7.32
CA LYS A 166 1.06 -18.64 -8.08
C LYS A 166 1.21 -17.39 -7.21
N MET A 167 0.80 -17.44 -5.94
CA MET A 167 0.89 -16.28 -5.03
C MET A 167 2.26 -16.09 -4.38
N ALA A 168 2.99 -17.16 -4.08
CA ALA A 168 4.31 -17.04 -3.44
C ALA A 168 5.25 -18.22 -3.80
N PRO A 169 5.63 -18.38 -5.06
CA PRO A 169 6.31 -19.60 -5.53
C PRO A 169 7.62 -19.86 -4.79
N MET A 170 8.43 -18.80 -4.58
CA MET A 170 9.69 -18.86 -3.84
C MET A 170 9.53 -19.32 -2.39
N ILE A 171 8.42 -18.95 -1.75
CA ILE A 171 8.17 -19.32 -0.35
C ILE A 171 7.75 -20.77 -0.26
N VAL A 172 6.95 -21.23 -1.22
CA VAL A 172 6.33 -22.56 -1.22
C VAL A 172 7.32 -23.64 -1.68
N LEU A 173 7.97 -23.44 -2.83
CA LEU A 173 8.76 -24.46 -3.50
C LEU A 173 10.18 -24.66 -2.94
N ASP A 174 10.67 -23.74 -2.10
CA ASP A 174 11.93 -23.91 -1.35
C ASP A 174 11.71 -24.53 0.05
N GLN A 175 10.47 -24.85 0.45
CA GLN A 175 10.27 -25.60 1.69
C GLN A 175 10.67 -27.06 1.55
N ASP A 176 11.22 -27.59 2.64
CA ASP A 176 11.37 -29.02 2.83
C ASP A 176 9.99 -29.68 2.99
N GLU A 177 9.84 -30.90 2.45
CA GLU A 177 8.58 -31.67 2.47
C GLU A 177 8.08 -31.94 3.88
N GLN A 178 8.97 -32.33 4.81
CA GLN A 178 8.59 -32.59 6.20
C GLN A 178 8.10 -31.30 6.85
N ARG A 179 8.87 -30.21 6.71
CA ARG A 179 8.50 -28.91 7.26
C ARG A 179 7.15 -28.39 6.73
N LEU A 180 6.88 -28.63 5.45
CA LEU A 180 5.61 -28.27 4.83
C LEU A 180 4.48 -29.14 5.39
N SER A 181 4.67 -30.46 5.53
CA SER A 181 3.68 -31.33 6.17
C SER A 181 3.42 -30.93 7.62
N ASP A 182 4.46 -30.73 8.44
CA ASP A 182 4.33 -30.32 9.84
C ASP A 182 3.52 -29.03 9.98
N MET A 183 3.79 -28.04 9.12
CA MET A 183 3.03 -26.79 9.08
C MET A 183 1.59 -27.01 8.62
N MET A 184 1.37 -27.94 7.68
CA MET A 184 0.04 -28.30 7.21
C MET A 184 -0.80 -28.99 8.28
N ASP A 185 -0.21 -29.92 9.02
CA ASP A 185 -0.86 -30.64 10.10
C ASP A 185 -1.19 -29.66 11.24
N VAL A 186 -0.23 -28.85 11.70
CA VAL A 186 -0.45 -27.76 12.68
C VAL A 186 -1.58 -26.81 12.28
N LEU A 187 -1.60 -26.33 11.03
CA LEU A 187 -2.65 -25.42 10.58
C LEU A 187 -4.01 -26.11 10.46
N SER A 188 -4.05 -27.39 10.07
CA SER A 188 -5.29 -28.16 9.91
C SER A 188 -5.91 -28.56 11.24
N ASP A 189 -5.08 -28.97 12.20
CA ASP A 189 -5.49 -29.34 13.56
C ASP A 189 -6.05 -28.13 14.33
N VAL A 190 -5.46 -26.95 14.12
CA VAL A 190 -5.90 -25.72 14.77
C VAL A 190 -7.10 -25.11 14.06
N LEU A 191 -6.98 -24.80 12.76
CA LEU A 191 -7.97 -23.99 12.05
C LEU A 191 -9.11 -24.82 11.46
N GLY A 192 -8.89 -26.11 11.20
CA GLY A 192 -9.68 -26.92 10.28
C GLY A 192 -9.08 -26.92 8.86
N PRO A 193 -9.18 -28.01 8.08
CA PRO A 193 -8.52 -28.11 6.77
C PRO A 193 -8.93 -27.03 5.75
N LYS A 194 -10.20 -26.60 5.78
CA LYS A 194 -10.75 -25.59 4.86
C LYS A 194 -10.26 -24.18 5.21
N GLU A 195 -10.10 -23.89 6.50
CA GLU A 195 -9.64 -22.61 7.03
C GLU A 195 -8.12 -22.50 6.96
N ALA A 196 -7.37 -23.60 7.19
CA ALA A 196 -5.93 -23.70 6.95
C ALA A 196 -5.57 -23.38 5.49
N LYS A 197 -6.33 -23.95 4.56
CA LYS A 197 -6.28 -23.68 3.12
C LYS A 197 -6.53 -22.21 2.79
N ALA A 198 -7.63 -21.64 3.30
CA ALA A 198 -7.94 -20.21 3.12
C ALA A 198 -6.92 -19.27 3.79
N PHE A 199 -6.28 -19.71 4.87
CA PHE A 199 -5.23 -18.98 5.57
C PHE A 199 -3.94 -18.93 4.75
N LEU A 200 -3.48 -20.06 4.20
CA LEU A 200 -2.27 -20.10 3.37
C LEU A 200 -2.42 -19.30 2.08
N LEU A 201 -3.60 -19.27 1.46
CA LEU A 201 -3.86 -18.34 0.34
C LEU A 201 -3.62 -16.87 0.74
N ARG A 202 -4.03 -16.47 1.96
CA ARG A 202 -3.90 -15.09 2.44
C ARG A 202 -2.49 -14.77 2.97
N CYS A 203 -1.74 -15.77 3.41
CA CYS A 203 -0.40 -15.59 3.97
C CYS A 203 0.50 -16.81 3.72
N PRO A 204 0.99 -16.99 2.49
CA PRO A 204 1.99 -18.02 2.20
C PRO A 204 3.27 -17.85 3.03
N SER A 205 3.60 -16.62 3.45
CA SER A 205 4.76 -16.34 4.29
C SER A 205 4.71 -16.96 5.69
N ALA A 206 3.58 -17.53 6.12
CA ALA A 206 3.53 -18.38 7.31
C ALA A 206 4.44 -19.63 7.16
N LEU A 207 4.62 -20.15 5.95
CA LEU A 207 5.51 -21.27 5.66
C LEU A 207 7.01 -20.95 5.94
N LEU A 208 7.39 -19.67 5.98
CA LEU A 208 8.75 -19.25 6.34
C LEU A 208 9.08 -19.45 7.83
N PHE A 209 8.11 -19.82 8.65
CA PHE A 209 8.27 -20.05 10.09
C PHE A 209 8.33 -21.55 10.37
N LYS A 210 8.81 -21.93 11.55
CA LYS A 210 8.77 -23.33 11.98
C LYS A 210 7.37 -23.68 12.48
N ALA A 211 6.93 -24.92 12.25
CA ALA A 211 5.59 -25.38 12.62
C ALA A 211 5.35 -25.28 14.14
N ASP A 212 6.31 -25.72 14.96
CA ASP A 212 6.31 -25.60 16.43
C ASP A 212 6.01 -24.18 16.93
N ARG A 213 6.60 -23.16 16.30
CA ARG A 213 6.40 -21.75 16.63
C ARG A 213 5.01 -21.28 16.23
N VAL A 214 4.50 -21.70 15.07
CA VAL A 214 3.17 -21.34 14.59
C VAL A 214 2.10 -22.00 15.46
N GLU A 215 2.26 -23.28 15.79
CA GLU A 215 1.40 -24.04 16.70
C GLU A 215 1.36 -23.40 18.10
N LYS A 216 2.54 -23.15 18.69
CA LYS A 216 2.66 -22.51 20.00
C LYS A 216 2.01 -21.12 20.02
N ASN A 217 2.30 -20.30 19.02
CA ASN A 217 1.67 -18.99 18.88
C ASN A 217 0.14 -19.11 18.74
N LEU A 218 -0.36 -20.05 17.93
CA LEU A 218 -1.79 -20.28 17.75
C LEU A 218 -2.46 -20.73 19.06
N LYS A 219 -1.87 -21.68 19.78
CA LYS A 219 -2.37 -22.17 21.08
C LYS A 219 -2.45 -21.04 22.10
N GLU A 220 -1.34 -20.35 22.36
CA GLU A 220 -1.28 -19.26 23.34
C GLU A 220 -2.21 -18.08 22.99
N ILE A 221 -2.42 -17.81 21.70
CA ILE A 221 -3.39 -16.80 21.22
C ILE A 221 -4.83 -17.33 21.38
N SER A 222 -5.10 -18.61 21.12
CA SER A 222 -6.43 -19.22 21.28
C SER A 222 -6.86 -19.34 22.74
N GLU A 223 -5.92 -19.55 23.66
CA GLU A 223 -6.14 -19.53 25.10
C GLU A 223 -6.47 -18.10 25.58
N SER A 224 -5.73 -17.10 25.10
CA SER A 224 -5.90 -15.70 25.52
C SER A 224 -7.14 -15.01 24.91
N LEU A 225 -7.59 -15.46 23.74
CA LEU A 225 -8.71 -14.86 23.00
C LEU A 225 -9.98 -15.72 22.98
N GLY A 226 -9.87 -17.03 23.22
CA GLY A 226 -10.87 -18.03 22.86
C GLY A 226 -10.77 -18.43 21.38
N ALA A 227 -10.73 -19.74 21.12
CA ALA A 227 -10.45 -20.35 19.81
C ALA A 227 -11.20 -19.71 18.62
N ALA A 228 -12.53 -19.58 18.73
CA ALA A 228 -13.35 -18.99 17.66
C ALA A 228 -12.96 -17.52 17.33
N LYS A 229 -12.58 -16.73 18.34
CA LYS A 229 -12.16 -15.32 18.16
C LYS A 229 -10.73 -15.26 17.59
N SER A 230 -9.81 -16.11 18.06
CA SER A 230 -8.44 -16.16 17.54
C SER A 230 -8.40 -16.48 16.04
N TYR A 231 -9.23 -17.40 15.55
CA TYR A 231 -9.23 -17.77 14.13
C TYR A 231 -9.73 -16.62 13.25
N GLY A 232 -10.77 -15.91 13.67
CA GLY A 232 -11.25 -14.71 12.98
C GLY A 232 -10.19 -13.60 12.86
N TRP A 233 -9.30 -13.46 13.85
CA TRP A 233 -8.19 -12.49 13.79
C TRP A 233 -7.01 -12.99 12.97
N VAL A 234 -6.61 -14.24 13.13
CA VAL A 234 -5.56 -14.88 12.33
C VAL A 234 -5.93 -14.86 10.85
N GLN A 235 -7.20 -15.04 10.50
CA GLN A 235 -7.71 -14.91 9.12
C GLN A 235 -7.73 -13.46 8.59
N LYS A 236 -7.88 -12.44 9.46
CA LYS A 236 -7.88 -11.00 9.11
C LYS A 236 -6.46 -10.42 9.08
N ASN A 237 -5.55 -10.93 9.89
CA ASN A 237 -4.13 -10.57 9.94
C ASN A 237 -3.26 -11.78 10.31
N PRO A 238 -2.94 -12.63 9.33
CA PRO A 238 -1.99 -13.73 9.50
C PRO A 238 -0.63 -13.33 10.05
N GLY A 239 -0.25 -12.06 9.84
CA GLY A 239 0.97 -11.47 10.37
C GLY A 239 1.12 -11.54 11.88
N ILE A 240 0.04 -11.80 12.64
CA ILE A 240 0.07 -11.97 14.10
C ILE A 240 0.86 -13.22 14.53
N LEU A 241 0.83 -14.30 13.72
CA LEU A 241 1.57 -15.53 14.00
C LEU A 241 3.10 -15.35 13.84
N LEU A 242 3.54 -14.23 13.27
CA LEU A 242 4.94 -13.91 13.05
C LEU A 242 5.58 -13.16 14.24
N SER A 243 4.75 -12.64 15.16
CA SER A 243 5.18 -12.03 16.41
C SER A 243 5.51 -13.10 17.46
N PRO A 244 6.22 -12.77 18.55
CA PRO A 244 6.23 -13.60 19.75
C PRO A 244 4.83 -13.62 20.37
N SER A 245 4.35 -14.79 20.77
CA SER A 245 3.08 -14.95 21.50
C SER A 245 3.01 -14.07 22.75
N SER A 246 4.12 -13.94 23.48
CA SER A 246 4.24 -13.03 24.62
C SER A 246 3.92 -11.57 24.27
N THR A 247 4.37 -11.07 23.11
CA THR A 247 4.03 -9.72 22.63
C THR A 247 2.54 -9.59 22.36
N VAL A 248 1.93 -10.60 21.72
CA VAL A 248 0.50 -10.62 21.40
C VAL A 248 -0.33 -10.64 22.68
N ASN A 249 0.00 -11.53 23.62
CA ASN A 249 -0.75 -11.75 24.85
C ASN A 249 -0.59 -10.56 25.82
N LEU A 250 0.63 -10.02 26.00
CA LEU A 250 0.83 -8.82 26.81
C LEU A 250 0.08 -7.62 26.23
N THR A 251 0.12 -7.43 24.91
CA THR A 251 -0.61 -6.33 24.26
C THR A 251 -2.12 -6.51 24.38
N TRP A 252 -2.64 -7.72 24.15
CA TRP A 252 -4.06 -8.01 24.32
C TRP A 252 -4.53 -7.78 25.76
N ASN A 253 -3.86 -8.38 26.73
CA ASN A 253 -4.23 -8.28 28.14
C ASN A 253 -4.18 -6.82 28.63
N TYR A 254 -3.22 -6.03 28.14
CA TYR A 254 -3.16 -4.60 28.40
C TYR A 254 -4.35 -3.84 27.79
N LEU A 255 -4.71 -4.11 26.52
CA LEU A 255 -5.88 -3.48 25.89
C LEU A 255 -7.18 -3.85 26.63
N VAL A 256 -7.34 -5.11 27.07
CA VAL A 256 -8.50 -5.57 27.84
C VAL A 256 -8.56 -4.90 29.21
N HIS A 257 -7.44 -4.83 29.92
CA HIS A 257 -7.34 -4.15 31.21
C HIS A 257 -7.68 -2.66 31.11
N GLU A 258 -7.15 -1.97 30.09
CA GLU A 258 -7.31 -0.53 29.96
C GLU A 258 -8.68 -0.12 29.42
N PHE A 259 -9.22 -0.85 28.44
CA PHE A 259 -10.40 -0.43 27.66
C PHE A 259 -11.64 -1.34 27.82
N GLY A 260 -11.49 -2.50 28.48
CA GLY A 260 -12.49 -3.56 28.50
C GLY A 260 -12.47 -4.42 27.23
N GLU A 261 -12.91 -5.68 27.33
CA GLU A 261 -12.76 -6.69 26.26
C GLU A 261 -13.39 -6.26 24.92
N ASP A 262 -14.61 -5.70 24.95
CA ASP A 262 -15.30 -5.29 23.72
C ASP A 262 -14.62 -4.10 23.02
N THR A 263 -14.03 -3.17 23.77
CA THR A 263 -13.29 -2.03 23.21
C THR A 263 -11.94 -2.49 22.66
N ALA A 264 -11.23 -3.34 23.42
CA ALA A 264 -10.01 -3.98 22.99
C ALA A 264 -10.23 -4.76 21.68
N ARG A 265 -11.34 -5.51 21.57
CA ARG A 265 -11.75 -6.22 20.36
C ARG A 265 -11.99 -5.27 19.19
N LYS A 266 -12.72 -4.17 19.39
CA LYS A 266 -12.91 -3.13 18.34
C LYS A 266 -11.58 -2.51 17.87
N ILE A 267 -10.64 -2.31 18.78
CA ILE A 267 -9.30 -1.79 18.48
C ILE A 267 -8.50 -2.79 17.64
N SER A 268 -8.41 -4.05 18.08
CA SER A 268 -7.67 -5.10 17.38
C SER A 268 -8.30 -5.49 16.04
N GLU A 269 -9.62 -5.48 15.91
CA GLU A 269 -10.28 -5.73 14.62
C GLU A 269 -10.04 -4.60 13.60
N LYS A 270 -9.99 -3.34 14.07
CA LYS A 270 -9.77 -2.17 13.21
C LYS A 270 -8.30 -1.99 12.80
N SER A 271 -7.35 -2.38 13.66
CA SER A 271 -5.93 -2.44 13.31
C SER A 271 -5.26 -3.67 13.94
N PRO A 272 -5.40 -4.85 13.33
CA PRO A 272 -4.82 -6.09 13.87
C PRO A 272 -3.30 -6.06 14.01
N GLY A 273 -2.63 -5.14 13.33
CA GLY A 273 -1.19 -4.93 13.45
C GLY A 273 -0.75 -4.47 14.85
N ILE A 274 -1.66 -3.92 15.67
CA ILE A 274 -1.36 -3.45 17.03
C ILE A 274 -0.82 -4.55 17.94
N LEU A 275 -1.34 -5.77 17.82
CA LEU A 275 -0.94 -6.92 18.64
C LEU A 275 0.49 -7.41 18.34
N ARG A 276 1.14 -6.81 17.34
CA ARG A 276 2.52 -7.06 16.95
C ARG A 276 3.47 -5.96 17.40
N SER A 277 2.95 -4.84 17.89
CA SER A 277 3.74 -3.76 18.46
C SER A 277 4.25 -4.17 19.85
N PRO A 278 5.47 -3.77 20.25
CA PRO A 278 5.93 -3.95 21.63
C PRO A 278 4.96 -3.31 22.62
N ILE A 279 4.74 -3.97 23.75
CA ILE A 279 3.79 -3.51 24.78
C ILE A 279 4.14 -2.10 25.26
N GLU A 280 5.42 -1.76 25.35
CA GLU A 280 5.96 -0.45 25.75
C GLU A 280 5.57 0.67 24.75
N THR A 281 5.40 0.32 23.48
CA THR A 281 4.90 1.26 22.47
C THR A 281 3.41 1.53 22.69
N VAL A 282 2.63 0.47 22.89
CA VAL A 282 1.17 0.56 23.05
C VAL A 282 0.82 1.25 24.36
N SER A 283 1.37 0.79 25.49
CA SER A 283 1.10 1.35 26.82
C SER A 283 1.64 2.76 26.98
N GLY A 284 2.85 3.04 26.48
CA GLY A 284 3.39 4.40 26.48
C GLY A 284 2.57 5.37 25.61
N ALA A 285 2.02 4.91 24.47
CA ALA A 285 1.15 5.74 23.64
C ALA A 285 -0.18 6.02 24.36
N VAL A 286 -0.82 5.01 24.96
CA VAL A 286 -2.00 5.20 25.81
C VAL A 286 -1.72 6.17 26.95
N GLN A 287 -0.60 6.01 27.66
CA GLN A 287 -0.24 6.89 28.77
C GLN A 287 -0.13 8.34 28.30
N VAL A 288 0.59 8.61 27.20
CA VAL A 288 0.68 9.97 26.61
C VAL A 288 -0.71 10.50 26.25
N PHE A 289 -1.59 9.69 25.67
CA PHE A 289 -2.95 10.14 25.35
C PHE A 289 -3.77 10.44 26.61
N SER A 290 -3.71 9.58 27.64
CA SER A 290 -4.43 9.78 28.89
C SER A 290 -3.94 10.98 29.69
N GLU A 291 -2.62 11.26 29.67
CA GLU A 291 -2.02 12.47 30.23
C GLU A 291 -2.51 13.75 29.51
N VAL A 292 -2.67 13.70 28.18
CA VAL A 292 -2.97 14.88 27.35
C VAL A 292 -4.47 15.16 27.20
N PHE A 293 -5.29 14.14 26.92
CA PHE A 293 -6.70 14.27 26.56
C PHE A 293 -7.65 13.83 27.68
N GLY A 294 -7.10 13.22 28.75
CA GLY A 294 -7.90 12.50 29.74
C GLY A 294 -8.41 11.16 29.20
N ARG A 295 -8.58 10.19 30.11
CA ARG A 295 -8.84 8.77 29.76
C ARG A 295 -9.99 8.59 28.77
N GLU A 296 -11.15 9.19 29.04
CA GLU A 296 -12.35 8.99 28.23
C GLU A 296 -12.20 9.49 26.77
N GLN A 297 -11.58 10.65 26.58
CA GLN A 297 -11.34 11.21 25.24
C GLN A 297 -10.25 10.42 24.50
N SER A 298 -9.25 9.92 25.24
CA SER A 298 -8.23 9.01 24.72
C SER A 298 -8.86 7.76 24.12
N VAL A 299 -9.82 7.12 24.80
CA VAL A 299 -10.57 5.97 24.25
C VAL A 299 -11.29 6.36 22.96
N ARG A 300 -12.02 7.49 22.95
CA ARG A 300 -12.74 7.99 21.76
C ARG A 300 -11.79 8.24 20.58
N MET A 301 -10.63 8.84 20.84
CA MET A 301 -9.59 9.10 19.84
C MET A 301 -8.95 7.82 19.29
N ILE A 302 -8.60 6.88 20.17
CA ILE A 302 -8.02 5.58 19.79
C ILE A 302 -9.00 4.78 18.93
N LEU A 303 -10.28 4.73 19.31
CA LEU A 303 -11.32 4.10 18.50
C LEU A 303 -11.49 4.78 17.14
N LYS A 304 -11.36 6.11 17.07
CA LYS A 304 -11.35 6.86 15.80
C LYS A 304 -10.10 6.53 14.97
N CYS A 305 -8.94 6.34 15.60
CA CYS A 305 -7.65 6.16 14.95
C CYS A 305 -6.72 5.20 15.72
N THR A 306 -6.84 3.90 15.47
CA THR A 306 -6.07 2.87 16.19
C THR A 306 -4.57 2.87 15.87
N ALA A 307 -4.15 3.47 14.74
CA ALA A 307 -2.73 3.69 14.40
C ALA A 307 -1.98 4.58 15.41
N CYS A 308 -2.72 5.33 16.24
CA CYS A 308 -2.18 6.09 17.36
C CYS A 308 -1.38 5.21 18.34
N LEU A 309 -1.77 3.95 18.51
CA LEU A 309 -1.12 3.01 19.44
C LEU A 309 0.10 2.29 18.87
N THR A 310 0.43 2.51 17.60
CA THR A 310 1.62 1.92 16.95
C THR A 310 2.73 2.93 16.71
N SER A 311 2.56 4.18 17.18
CA SER A 311 3.57 5.24 17.08
C SER A 311 4.41 5.30 18.36
N PRO A 312 5.73 5.55 18.30
CA PRO A 312 6.56 5.67 19.50
C PRO A 312 6.03 6.77 20.45
N PRO A 313 5.95 6.52 21.78
CA PRO A 313 5.41 7.48 22.73
C PRO A 313 6.11 8.85 22.69
N SER A 314 7.42 8.86 22.45
CA SER A 314 8.23 10.06 22.27
C SER A 314 7.83 10.88 21.02
N THR A 315 7.42 10.22 19.94
CA THR A 315 6.94 10.87 18.71
C THR A 315 5.61 11.56 18.99
N VAL A 316 4.68 10.87 19.65
CA VAL A 316 3.36 11.41 20.03
C VAL A 316 3.52 12.60 20.98
N ARG A 317 4.33 12.47 22.03
CA ARG A 317 4.58 13.55 23.01
C ARG A 317 5.23 14.77 22.34
N SER A 318 6.26 14.56 21.51
CA SER A 318 6.91 15.64 20.75
C SER A 318 5.94 16.33 19.78
N ALA A 319 5.08 15.57 19.10
CA ALA A 319 4.09 16.09 18.17
C ALA A 319 3.02 16.93 18.88
N TRP A 320 2.57 16.49 20.06
CA TRP A 320 1.65 17.25 20.90
C TRP A 320 2.25 18.55 21.40
N GLU A 321 3.45 18.51 22.00
CA GLU A 321 4.09 19.71 22.56
C GLU A 321 4.38 20.77 21.47
N VAL A 322 4.80 20.36 20.28
CA VAL A 322 4.95 21.27 19.13
C VAL A 322 3.60 21.85 18.70
N LEU A 323 2.56 21.02 18.53
CA LEU A 323 1.25 21.53 18.12
C LEU A 323 0.66 22.50 19.16
N LYS A 324 0.77 22.18 20.45
CA LYS A 324 0.39 23.05 21.57
C LYS A 324 1.16 24.38 21.55
N GLY A 325 2.47 24.35 21.27
CA GLY A 325 3.29 25.56 21.15
C GLY A 325 2.92 26.44 19.95
N LEU A 326 2.48 25.83 18.83
CA LEU A 326 2.10 26.53 17.61
C LEU A 326 0.72 27.19 17.67
N VAL A 327 -0.28 26.52 18.24
CA VAL A 327 -1.68 26.95 18.16
C VAL A 327 -2.38 27.16 19.51
N GLY A 328 -1.68 26.88 20.61
CA GLY A 328 -2.27 26.84 21.95
C GLY A 328 -2.96 25.51 22.25
N GLU A 329 -3.13 25.21 23.55
CA GLU A 329 -3.60 23.90 24.02
C GLU A 329 -5.01 23.55 23.58
N SER A 330 -5.96 24.49 23.70
CA SER A 330 -7.37 24.26 23.32
C SER A 330 -7.54 23.99 21.83
N GLU A 331 -6.82 24.71 20.98
CA GLU A 331 -6.89 24.52 19.52
C GLU A 331 -6.16 23.23 19.11
N ALA A 332 -4.98 22.96 19.68
CA ALA A 332 -4.26 21.71 19.44
C ALA A 332 -5.13 20.49 19.78
N HIS A 333 -5.88 20.57 20.88
CA HIS A 333 -6.84 19.58 21.31
C HIS A 333 -7.96 19.38 20.26
N GLU A 334 -8.60 20.45 19.80
CA GLU A 334 -9.65 20.36 18.75
C GLU A 334 -9.11 19.75 17.45
N LEU A 335 -7.95 20.20 16.98
CA LEU A 335 -7.32 19.72 15.74
C LEU A 335 -7.01 18.22 15.81
N VAL A 336 -6.50 17.73 16.95
CA VAL A 336 -6.26 16.29 17.18
C VAL A 336 -7.58 15.53 17.23
N MET A 337 -8.56 15.98 18.01
CA MET A 337 -9.85 15.29 18.11
C MET A 337 -10.58 15.26 16.75
N LYS A 338 -10.39 16.27 15.91
CA LYS A 338 -10.84 16.30 14.51
C LYS A 338 -10.08 15.30 13.64
N THR A 339 -8.74 15.27 13.70
CA THR A 339 -7.89 14.40 12.86
C THR A 339 -6.71 13.79 13.66
N PRO A 340 -6.92 12.68 14.41
CA PRO A 340 -5.89 12.16 15.32
C PRO A 340 -4.57 11.74 14.66
N MET A 341 -4.62 11.49 13.34
CA MET A 341 -3.42 11.22 12.53
C MET A 341 -2.39 12.35 12.55
N CYS A 342 -2.74 13.60 12.88
CA CYS A 342 -1.81 14.74 12.82
C CYS A 342 -0.61 14.57 13.76
N ILE A 343 -0.83 14.05 14.97
CA ILE A 343 0.21 13.79 15.98
C ILE A 343 0.97 12.47 15.80
N LEU A 344 0.80 11.80 14.64
CA LEU A 344 1.58 10.60 14.27
C LEU A 344 2.78 10.93 13.37
N SER A 345 2.97 12.21 13.05
CA SER A 345 4.19 12.72 12.43
C SER A 345 5.12 13.31 13.50
N PRO A 346 6.46 13.19 13.39
CA PRO A 346 7.38 13.81 14.34
C PRO A 346 7.18 15.32 14.47
N GLY A 347 7.43 15.88 15.66
CA GLY A 347 7.24 17.31 15.94
C GLY A 347 7.92 18.23 14.93
N TYR A 348 9.16 17.93 14.50
CA TYR A 348 9.86 18.72 13.47
C TYR A 348 9.16 18.73 12.10
N THR A 349 8.36 17.70 11.78
CA THR A 349 7.55 17.67 10.54
C THR A 349 6.34 18.58 10.67
N ILE A 350 5.71 18.60 11.85
CA ILE A 350 4.56 19.48 12.16
C ILE A 350 5.02 20.95 12.15
N GLN A 351 6.12 21.26 12.83
CA GLN A 351 6.74 22.59 12.86
C GLN A 351 7.06 23.07 11.43
N GLY A 352 7.89 22.33 10.69
CA GLY A 352 8.29 22.75 9.34
C GLY A 352 7.13 22.81 8.34
N ALA A 353 6.05 22.04 8.56
CA ALA A 353 4.82 22.18 7.80
C ALA A 353 4.09 23.48 8.14
N PHE A 354 3.94 23.81 9.43
CA PHE A 354 3.31 25.04 9.90
C PHE A 354 4.09 26.28 9.45
N ASP A 355 5.40 26.36 9.70
CA ASP A 355 6.28 27.46 9.26
C ASP A 355 6.19 27.69 7.74
N THR A 356 6.05 26.60 6.97
CA THR A 356 5.89 26.67 5.52
C THR A 356 4.53 27.26 5.15
N LEU A 357 3.45 26.87 5.81
CA LEU A 357 2.13 27.45 5.57
C LEU A 357 2.12 28.93 5.96
N GLU A 358 2.69 29.29 7.12
CA GLU A 358 2.76 30.68 7.59
C GLU A 358 3.49 31.59 6.60
N ARG A 359 4.61 31.14 6.03
CA ARG A 359 5.31 31.90 4.98
C ARG A 359 4.53 31.98 3.65
N LEU A 360 3.62 31.05 3.36
CA LEU A 360 2.85 31.04 2.11
C LEU A 360 1.50 31.76 2.19
N PHE A 361 0.88 31.81 3.38
CA PHE A 361 -0.47 32.34 3.59
C PHE A 361 -0.55 33.45 4.65
N GLY A 362 0.49 33.65 5.46
CA GLY A 362 0.40 34.41 6.71
C GLY A 362 -0.25 33.61 7.84
N VAL A 363 -0.18 34.15 9.06
CA VAL A 363 -0.63 33.48 10.31
C VAL A 363 -2.13 33.14 10.28
N GLU A 364 -2.98 34.12 9.96
CA GLU A 364 -4.44 33.97 10.05
C GLU A 364 -4.98 32.90 9.10
N LEU A 365 -4.60 32.98 7.82
CA LEU A 365 -4.99 32.01 6.79
C LEU A 365 -4.35 30.63 6.99
N THR A 366 -3.16 30.57 7.61
CA THR A 366 -2.57 29.28 8.03
C THR A 366 -3.46 28.57 9.04
N MET A 367 -4.00 29.30 10.01
CA MET A 367 -4.94 28.73 10.97
C MET A 367 -6.26 28.30 10.31
N GLU A 368 -6.78 29.03 9.32
CA GLU A 368 -7.94 28.58 8.53
C GLU A 368 -7.64 27.25 7.80
N VAL A 369 -6.49 27.18 7.11
CA VAL A 369 -6.03 25.99 6.38
C VAL A 369 -5.87 24.78 7.30
N VAL A 370 -5.23 24.97 8.47
CA VAL A 370 -4.99 23.92 9.47
C VAL A 370 -6.31 23.46 10.09
N ARG A 371 -7.20 24.38 10.49
CA ARG A 371 -8.55 24.04 10.99
C ARG A 371 -9.35 23.25 9.96
N LYS A 372 -9.31 23.67 8.69
CA LYS A 372 -10.02 23.00 7.60
C LYS A 372 -9.48 21.59 7.32
N ASN A 373 -8.16 21.38 7.39
CA ASN A 373 -7.52 20.09 7.12
C ASN A 373 -6.27 19.85 7.99
N PRO A 374 -6.41 19.44 9.27
CA PRO A 374 -5.26 19.29 10.18
C PRO A 374 -4.27 18.21 9.72
N GLY A 375 -4.70 17.31 8.85
CA GLY A 375 -3.84 16.33 8.21
C GLY A 375 -2.77 16.91 7.28
N ILE A 376 -2.80 18.22 6.98
CA ILE A 376 -1.75 18.93 6.22
C ILE A 376 -0.41 18.97 6.96
N LEU A 377 -0.43 19.08 8.30
CA LEU A 377 0.76 19.12 9.17
C LEU A 377 1.59 17.84 9.15
N ARG A 378 1.11 16.80 8.47
CA ARG A 378 1.83 15.54 8.24
C ARG A 378 2.69 15.54 6.97
N ALA A 379 2.52 16.53 6.09
CA ALA A 379 3.30 16.63 4.86
C ALA A 379 4.63 17.34 5.15
N PRO A 380 5.78 16.82 4.70
CA PRO A 380 7.05 17.53 4.84
C PRO A 380 7.01 18.91 4.17
N ALA A 381 7.67 19.90 4.77
CA ALA A 381 7.84 21.26 4.24
C ALA A 381 8.22 21.28 2.74
N THR A 382 9.09 20.37 2.31
CA THR A 382 9.52 20.21 0.91
C THR A 382 8.39 19.76 -0.03
N THR A 383 7.42 19.00 0.47
CA THR A 383 6.24 18.57 -0.30
C THR A 383 5.25 19.72 -0.46
N ILE A 384 5.00 20.47 0.62
CA ILE A 384 4.13 21.66 0.62
C ILE A 384 4.69 22.72 -0.35
N ASN A 385 5.97 23.08 -0.21
CA ASN A 385 6.65 24.00 -1.13
C ASN A 385 6.69 23.49 -2.57
N GLY A 386 6.95 22.19 -2.77
CA GLY A 386 6.96 21.59 -4.10
C GLY A 386 5.59 21.65 -4.79
N SER A 387 4.51 21.41 -4.05
CA SER A 387 3.14 21.59 -4.56
C SER A 387 2.81 23.06 -4.82
N TRP A 388 3.16 23.96 -3.91
CA TRP A 388 2.95 25.40 -4.08
C TRP A 388 3.62 25.90 -5.35
N ASN A 389 4.94 25.70 -5.48
CA ASN A 389 5.70 26.13 -6.65
C ASN A 389 5.20 25.50 -7.95
N ALA A 390 4.72 24.25 -7.90
CA ALA A 390 4.13 23.61 -9.07
C ALA A 390 2.84 24.30 -9.53
N VAL A 391 1.97 24.76 -8.63
CA VAL A 391 0.75 25.50 -8.98
C VAL A 391 1.06 26.95 -9.37
N LEU A 392 2.00 27.60 -8.67
CA LEU A 392 2.47 28.95 -8.98
C LEU A 392 3.02 29.06 -10.41
N GLU A 393 3.78 28.05 -10.85
CA GLU A 393 4.29 27.94 -12.24
C GLU A 393 3.16 27.70 -13.27
N MET A 394 2.03 27.09 -12.88
CA MET A 394 0.87 26.93 -13.76
C MET A 394 0.00 28.19 -13.87
N LEU A 395 0.18 29.13 -12.94
CA LEU A 395 -0.55 30.39 -12.85
C LEU A 395 0.38 31.58 -13.14
N ASP A 396 1.44 31.36 -13.91
CA ASP A 396 2.39 32.37 -14.39
C ASP A 396 2.99 33.28 -13.29
N GLY A 397 3.11 32.76 -12.06
CA GLY A 397 3.62 33.50 -10.91
C GLY A 397 2.57 34.22 -10.06
N ASP A 398 1.28 34.10 -10.38
CA ASP A 398 0.17 34.69 -9.60
C ASP A 398 0.02 33.98 -8.24
N ALA A 399 0.59 34.61 -7.20
CA ALA A 399 0.54 34.13 -5.83
C ALA A 399 -0.87 34.16 -5.22
N ASP A 400 -1.72 35.12 -5.62
CA ASP A 400 -3.06 35.30 -5.04
C ASP A 400 -4.03 34.25 -5.58
N SER A 401 -4.02 33.99 -6.89
CA SER A 401 -4.74 32.84 -7.48
C SER A 401 -4.24 31.51 -6.93
N THR A 402 -2.93 31.39 -6.69
CA THR A 402 -2.32 30.20 -6.09
C THR A 402 -2.82 30.00 -4.65
N ALA A 403 -2.82 31.06 -3.84
CA ALA A 403 -3.35 31.04 -2.48
C ALA A 403 -4.82 30.64 -2.46
N SER A 404 -5.66 31.31 -3.28
CA SER A 404 -7.10 31.04 -3.40
C SER A 404 -7.42 29.58 -3.78
N LEU A 405 -6.64 29.00 -4.68
CA LEU A 405 -6.75 27.59 -5.06
C LEU A 405 -6.50 26.65 -3.87
N PHE A 406 -5.45 26.92 -3.08
CA PHE A 406 -5.11 26.10 -1.91
C PHE A 406 -6.01 26.35 -0.69
N LEU A 407 -6.50 27.57 -0.46
CA LEU A 407 -7.53 27.83 0.56
C LEU A 407 -8.78 26.99 0.29
N ARG A 408 -9.16 26.84 -0.99
CA ARG A 408 -10.30 26.00 -1.39
C ARG A 408 -10.03 24.51 -1.23
N SER A 409 -8.84 24.02 -1.60
CA SER A 409 -8.43 22.60 -1.47
C SER A 409 -7.02 22.42 -0.86
N PRO A 410 -6.86 22.57 0.47
CA PRO A 410 -5.54 22.47 1.13
C PRO A 410 -4.85 21.12 0.93
N GLU A 411 -5.64 20.06 0.73
CA GLU A 411 -5.18 18.70 0.46
C GLU A 411 -4.24 18.57 -0.75
N VAL A 412 -4.22 19.55 -1.67
CA VAL A 412 -3.30 19.53 -2.83
C VAL A 412 -1.86 19.70 -2.37
N LEU A 413 -1.58 20.53 -1.35
CA LEU A 413 -0.24 20.77 -0.77
C LEU A 413 0.42 19.50 -0.21
N ARG A 414 -0.36 18.46 0.06
CA ARG A 414 0.14 17.15 0.51
C ARG A 414 0.63 16.25 -0.63
N SER A 415 0.54 16.70 -1.88
CA SER A 415 0.92 15.95 -3.07
C SER A 415 2.39 16.23 -3.44
N PRO A 416 3.14 15.26 -3.99
CA PRO A 416 4.44 15.55 -4.59
C PRO A 416 4.28 16.49 -5.79
N ALA A 417 5.20 17.44 -5.98
CA ALA A 417 5.22 18.36 -7.12
C ALA A 417 5.07 17.65 -8.48
N LYS A 418 5.73 16.49 -8.64
CA LYS A 418 5.65 15.62 -9.82
C LYS A 418 4.22 15.10 -10.08
N THR A 419 3.43 14.85 -9.04
CA THR A 419 2.01 14.46 -9.16
C THR A 419 1.19 15.64 -9.65
N VAL A 420 1.36 16.82 -9.05
CA VAL A 420 0.64 18.06 -9.41
C VAL A 420 0.92 18.45 -10.87
N LYS A 421 2.19 18.57 -11.26
CA LYS A 421 2.60 18.83 -12.65
C LYS A 421 2.11 17.75 -13.62
N GLY A 422 2.25 16.48 -13.22
CA GLY A 422 1.77 15.35 -14.02
C GLY A 422 0.25 15.39 -14.26
N ALA A 423 -0.54 15.78 -13.26
CA ALA A 423 -1.98 15.94 -13.39
C ALA A 423 -2.34 17.08 -14.35
N TYR A 424 -1.71 18.24 -14.19
CA TYR A 424 -1.89 19.40 -15.06
C TYR A 424 -1.58 19.09 -16.53
N HIS A 425 -0.40 18.55 -16.85
CA HIS A 425 -0.04 18.21 -18.23
C HIS A 425 -1.01 17.19 -18.85
N VAL A 426 -1.55 16.28 -18.05
CA VAL A 426 -2.57 15.31 -18.50
C VAL A 426 -3.89 16.01 -18.81
N LEU A 427 -4.32 17.01 -18.02
CA LEU A 427 -5.50 17.81 -18.31
C LEU A 427 -5.33 18.67 -19.57
N VAL A 428 -4.20 19.37 -19.73
CA VAL A 428 -3.89 20.14 -20.95
C VAL A 428 -3.93 19.22 -22.19
N SER A 429 -3.35 18.02 -22.09
CA SER A 429 -3.40 17.02 -23.16
C SER A 429 -4.80 16.44 -23.45
N MET A 430 -5.74 16.50 -22.50
CA MET A 430 -7.12 16.03 -22.69
C MET A 430 -8.01 17.09 -23.32
N PHE A 431 -7.88 18.35 -22.88
CA PHE A 431 -8.71 19.45 -23.33
C PHE A 431 -8.14 20.19 -24.54
N GLY A 432 -6.86 19.96 -24.89
CA GLY A 432 -6.17 20.58 -26.02
C GLY A 432 -5.88 22.08 -25.85
N LYS A 433 -6.29 22.67 -24.71
CA LYS A 433 -6.16 24.09 -24.36
C LYS A 433 -5.78 24.24 -22.90
N THR A 434 -4.84 25.13 -22.62
CA THR A 434 -4.35 25.41 -21.27
C THR A 434 -5.45 26.04 -20.40
N GLU A 435 -6.21 26.95 -20.99
CA GLU A 435 -7.24 27.76 -20.33
C GLU A 435 -8.37 26.86 -19.84
N THR A 436 -8.85 25.94 -20.68
CA THR A 436 -9.91 24.98 -20.32
C THR A 436 -9.46 24.01 -19.22
N ALA A 437 -8.21 23.56 -19.26
CA ALA A 437 -7.63 22.73 -18.20
C ALA A 437 -7.52 23.53 -16.88
N MET A 438 -7.13 24.81 -16.96
CA MET A 438 -7.02 25.69 -15.79
C MET A 438 -8.38 26.06 -15.20
N ASP A 439 -9.40 26.32 -16.00
CA ASP A 439 -10.78 26.54 -15.54
C ASP A 439 -11.33 25.32 -14.79
N LEU A 440 -11.01 24.12 -15.26
CA LEU A 440 -11.38 22.87 -14.60
C LEU A 440 -10.64 22.69 -13.27
N ILE A 441 -9.36 23.01 -13.20
CA ILE A 441 -8.56 23.02 -11.96
C ILE A 441 -9.11 24.07 -10.99
N LYS A 442 -9.35 25.29 -11.45
CA LYS A 442 -9.98 26.36 -10.66
C LYS A 442 -11.36 25.92 -10.15
N LYS A 443 -12.14 25.14 -10.91
CA LYS A 443 -13.43 24.59 -10.43
C LYS A 443 -13.25 23.45 -9.41
N ASN A 444 -12.35 22.50 -9.64
CA ASN A 444 -12.06 21.38 -8.72
C ASN A 444 -10.54 21.14 -8.58
N PRO A 445 -9.85 21.81 -7.65
CA PRO A 445 -8.39 21.68 -7.53
C PRO A 445 -7.94 20.31 -7.02
N ALA A 446 -8.82 19.56 -6.35
CA ALA A 446 -8.52 18.24 -5.83
C ALA A 446 -8.17 17.20 -6.92
N VAL A 447 -8.43 17.51 -8.20
CA VAL A 447 -7.96 16.73 -9.36
C VAL A 447 -6.43 16.66 -9.43
N LEU A 448 -5.71 17.70 -8.98
CA LEU A 448 -4.24 17.78 -9.00
C LEU A 448 -3.55 16.75 -8.09
N ARG A 449 -4.31 16.10 -7.21
CA ARG A 449 -3.82 15.04 -6.31
C ARG A 449 -3.66 13.69 -6.99
N SER A 450 -4.19 13.52 -8.20
CA SER A 450 -4.21 12.24 -8.88
C SER A 450 -2.95 11.97 -9.70
N PRO A 451 -2.34 10.78 -9.60
CA PRO A 451 -1.23 10.40 -10.46
C PRO A 451 -1.62 10.44 -11.94
N ALA A 452 -0.75 11.00 -12.77
CA ALA A 452 -0.92 11.08 -14.23
C ALA A 452 -1.26 9.73 -14.89
N ARG A 453 -0.74 8.61 -14.36
CA ARG A 453 -1.09 7.24 -14.81
C ARG A 453 -2.56 6.91 -14.55
N THR A 454 -3.07 7.23 -13.36
CA THR A 454 -4.48 7.02 -12.98
C THR A 454 -5.39 7.85 -13.86
N MET A 455 -5.09 9.14 -14.05
CA MET A 455 -5.91 10.05 -14.86
C MET A 455 -5.97 9.63 -16.34
N ARG A 456 -4.84 9.26 -16.94
CA ARG A 456 -4.83 8.73 -18.32
C ARG A 456 -5.60 7.42 -18.45
N GLY A 457 -5.43 6.49 -17.50
CA GLY A 457 -6.21 5.26 -17.47
C GLY A 457 -7.71 5.52 -17.32
N ALA A 458 -8.10 6.43 -16.44
CA ALA A 458 -9.48 6.82 -16.22
C ALA A 458 -10.13 7.40 -17.49
N TYR A 459 -9.43 8.30 -18.19
CA TYR A 459 -9.89 8.87 -19.45
C TYR A 459 -10.03 7.84 -20.57
N THR A 460 -9.07 6.91 -20.72
CA THR A 460 -9.19 5.82 -21.70
C THR A 460 -10.40 4.94 -21.40
N ALA A 461 -10.60 4.53 -20.13
CA ALA A 461 -11.75 3.73 -19.72
C ALA A 461 -13.08 4.49 -19.92
N LEU A 462 -13.13 5.78 -19.58
CA LEU A 462 -14.28 6.63 -19.86
C LEU A 462 -14.57 6.74 -21.35
N GLY A 463 -13.54 6.84 -22.19
CA GLY A 463 -13.68 6.83 -23.66
C GLY A 463 -14.26 5.51 -24.19
N GLN A 464 -13.90 4.39 -23.57
CA GLN A 464 -14.46 3.06 -23.90
C GLN A 464 -15.93 2.97 -23.48
N VAL A 465 -16.27 3.17 -22.20
CA VAL A 465 -17.66 3.00 -21.70
C VAL A 465 -18.63 4.07 -22.20
N ALA A 466 -18.15 5.29 -22.48
CA ALA A 466 -18.95 6.34 -23.13
C ALA A 466 -18.93 6.24 -24.67
N GLY A 467 -18.11 5.34 -25.23
CA GLY A 467 -17.96 5.08 -26.67
C GLY A 467 -17.28 6.18 -27.50
N SER A 468 -16.79 7.26 -26.90
CA SER A 468 -16.00 8.29 -27.59
C SER A 468 -15.14 9.10 -26.62
N ARG A 469 -13.99 9.61 -27.10
CA ARG A 469 -13.08 10.47 -26.31
C ARG A 469 -13.71 11.83 -26.00
N GLU A 470 -14.44 12.39 -26.96
CA GLU A 470 -15.15 13.67 -26.87
C GLU A 470 -16.25 13.58 -25.81
N THR A 471 -16.92 12.44 -25.73
CA THR A 471 -17.90 12.17 -24.67
C THR A 471 -17.19 12.07 -23.31
N ALA A 472 -16.07 11.35 -23.21
CA ALA A 472 -15.29 11.30 -21.98
C ALA A 472 -14.83 12.70 -21.49
N VAL A 473 -14.38 13.58 -22.39
CA VAL A 473 -14.05 14.98 -22.08
C VAL A 473 -15.26 15.72 -21.47
N LYS A 474 -16.47 15.56 -22.03
CA LYS A 474 -17.70 16.14 -21.47
C LYS A 474 -18.02 15.59 -20.07
N LEU A 475 -17.87 14.28 -19.85
CA LEU A 475 -18.10 13.65 -18.54
C LEU A 475 -17.09 14.14 -17.47
N ILE A 476 -15.83 14.34 -17.86
CA ILE A 476 -14.79 14.91 -17.00
C ILE A 476 -15.10 16.37 -16.68
N ALA A 477 -15.54 17.17 -17.65
CA ALA A 477 -15.94 18.56 -17.44
C ALA A 477 -17.13 18.69 -16.47
N GLN A 478 -18.09 17.75 -16.52
CA GLN A 478 -19.21 17.67 -15.59
C GLN A 478 -18.80 17.21 -14.19
N ASN A 479 -17.82 16.29 -14.07
CA ASN A 479 -17.37 15.78 -12.77
C ASN A 479 -15.88 15.40 -12.80
N PRO A 480 -14.95 16.34 -12.52
CA PRO A 480 -13.51 16.09 -12.66
C PRO A 480 -12.97 14.98 -11.74
N ASP A 481 -13.71 14.69 -10.67
CA ASP A 481 -13.37 13.67 -9.68
C ASP A 481 -13.36 12.24 -10.25
N VAL A 482 -13.97 11.99 -11.42
CA VAL A 482 -13.89 10.69 -12.11
C VAL A 482 -12.46 10.30 -12.48
N LEU A 483 -11.59 11.29 -12.80
CA LEU A 483 -10.17 11.08 -13.12
C LEU A 483 -9.35 10.54 -11.94
N ARG A 484 -9.92 10.54 -10.74
CA ARG A 484 -9.32 10.01 -9.51
C ARG A 484 -9.57 8.51 -9.33
N THR A 485 -10.36 7.90 -10.22
CA THR A 485 -10.80 6.51 -10.17
C THR A 485 -9.88 5.63 -11.03
N PRO A 486 -9.37 4.48 -10.55
CA PRO A 486 -8.61 3.57 -11.38
C PRO A 486 -9.42 3.04 -12.58
N ALA A 487 -8.79 2.91 -13.74
CA ALA A 487 -9.42 2.39 -14.98
C ALA A 487 -10.17 1.06 -14.76
N ALA A 488 -9.52 0.11 -14.08
CA ALA A 488 -10.11 -1.19 -13.76
C ALA A 488 -11.35 -1.09 -12.84
N THR A 489 -11.43 -0.07 -11.98
CA THR A 489 -12.64 0.20 -11.19
C THR A 489 -13.75 0.74 -12.08
N ILE A 490 -13.45 1.67 -13.00
CA ILE A 490 -14.45 2.21 -13.95
C ILE A 490 -15.05 1.09 -14.81
N MET A 491 -14.21 0.20 -15.37
CA MET A 491 -14.68 -0.93 -16.19
C MET A 491 -15.56 -1.89 -15.39
N LYS A 492 -15.08 -2.39 -14.23
CA LYS A 492 -15.87 -3.28 -13.35
C LYS A 492 -17.18 -2.66 -12.86
N THR A 493 -17.20 -1.35 -12.69
CA THR A 493 -18.40 -0.60 -12.30
C THR A 493 -19.39 -0.47 -13.48
N TYR A 494 -18.90 -0.25 -14.70
CA TYR A 494 -19.72 -0.27 -15.91
C TYR A 494 -20.30 -1.67 -16.19
N GLU A 495 -19.46 -2.70 -16.10
CA GLU A 495 -19.86 -4.12 -16.22
C GLU A 495 -20.96 -4.46 -15.21
N ALA A 496 -20.80 -4.09 -13.93
CA ALA A 496 -21.82 -4.30 -12.91
C ALA A 496 -23.15 -3.60 -13.24
N TYR A 497 -23.12 -2.36 -13.74
CA TYR A 497 -24.36 -1.72 -14.21
C TYR A 497 -24.95 -2.43 -15.44
N ALA A 498 -24.13 -2.86 -16.40
CA ALA A 498 -24.61 -3.57 -17.59
C ALA A 498 -25.32 -4.88 -17.22
N THR A 499 -24.79 -5.62 -16.24
CA THR A 499 -25.45 -6.77 -15.62
C THR A 499 -26.78 -6.39 -14.95
N CYS A 500 -26.80 -5.37 -14.10
CA CYS A 500 -28.02 -4.94 -13.40
C CYS A 500 -29.15 -4.43 -14.32
N TYR A 501 -28.82 -3.77 -15.43
CA TYR A 501 -29.83 -3.22 -16.36
C TYR A 501 -30.11 -4.13 -17.57
N GLY A 502 -29.46 -5.30 -17.65
CA GLY A 502 -29.52 -6.21 -18.81
C GLY A 502 -29.02 -5.61 -20.12
N SER A 503 -28.32 -4.46 -20.09
CA SER A 503 -27.94 -3.69 -21.29
C SER A 503 -26.77 -2.75 -21.03
N GLU A 504 -25.76 -2.88 -21.88
CA GLU A 504 -24.64 -1.93 -21.98
C GLU A 504 -25.10 -0.51 -22.35
N GLN A 505 -26.09 -0.37 -23.24
CA GLN A 505 -26.62 0.93 -23.66
C GLN A 505 -27.28 1.67 -22.49
N ARG A 506 -28.00 0.96 -21.61
CA ARG A 506 -28.59 1.52 -20.39
C ARG A 506 -27.50 1.91 -19.38
N ALA A 507 -26.49 1.06 -19.16
CA ALA A 507 -25.34 1.39 -18.30
C ALA A 507 -24.56 2.61 -18.80
N LYS A 508 -24.36 2.73 -20.11
CA LYS A 508 -23.76 3.88 -20.77
C LYS A 508 -24.60 5.15 -20.59
N ALA A 509 -25.91 5.07 -20.81
CA ALA A 509 -26.83 6.20 -20.60
C ALA A 509 -26.81 6.69 -19.13
N LEU A 510 -26.73 5.76 -18.16
CA LEU A 510 -26.55 6.09 -16.75
C LEU A 510 -25.25 6.85 -16.49
N ILE A 511 -24.11 6.36 -16.98
CA ILE A 511 -22.81 7.04 -16.81
C ILE A 511 -22.84 8.42 -17.47
N CYS A 512 -23.43 8.55 -18.66
CA CYS A 512 -23.56 9.82 -19.37
C CYS A 512 -24.44 10.85 -18.62
N ARG A 513 -25.51 10.40 -17.96
CA ARG A 513 -26.38 11.25 -17.12
C ARG A 513 -25.76 11.56 -15.74
N SER A 514 -24.85 10.73 -15.25
CA SER A 514 -24.29 10.87 -13.90
C SER A 514 -22.86 10.31 -13.82
N PRO A 515 -21.84 11.06 -14.30
CA PRO A 515 -20.47 10.55 -14.40
C PRO A 515 -19.88 10.02 -13.09
N GLY A 516 -20.25 10.62 -11.96
CA GLY A 516 -19.82 10.18 -10.62
C GLY A 516 -20.30 8.78 -10.21
N MET A 517 -21.13 8.11 -11.03
CA MET A 517 -21.55 6.71 -10.83
C MET A 517 -20.42 5.70 -11.05
N VAL A 518 -19.39 6.05 -11.84
CA VAL A 518 -18.20 5.19 -12.05
C VAL A 518 -17.33 5.01 -10.80
N ARG A 519 -17.66 5.75 -9.73
CA ARG A 519 -16.94 5.75 -8.44
C ARG A 519 -17.57 4.82 -7.41
N VAL A 520 -18.74 4.26 -7.69
CA VAL A 520 -19.40 3.27 -6.80
C VAL A 520 -18.76 1.90 -7.07
N SER A 521 -18.43 1.15 -6.01
CA SER A 521 -17.82 -0.17 -6.18
C SER A 521 -18.80 -1.19 -6.78
N SER A 522 -18.33 -2.04 -7.69
CA SER A 522 -19.13 -3.09 -8.33
C SER A 522 -19.84 -3.99 -7.31
N ALA A 523 -19.14 -4.44 -6.26
CA ALA A 523 -19.74 -5.23 -5.18
C ALA A 523 -20.91 -4.51 -4.46
N ARG A 524 -20.86 -3.16 -4.34
CA ARG A 524 -21.97 -2.40 -3.77
C ARG A 524 -23.13 -2.26 -4.76
N ILE A 525 -22.84 -2.14 -6.05
CA ILE A 525 -23.86 -2.07 -7.10
C ILE A 525 -24.67 -3.37 -7.12
N LEU A 526 -23.98 -4.51 -7.17
CA LEU A 526 -24.60 -5.84 -7.13
C LEU A 526 -25.39 -6.05 -5.83
N ASN A 527 -24.77 -5.88 -4.65
CA ASN A 527 -25.48 -6.06 -3.37
C ASN A 527 -26.73 -5.16 -3.20
N ILE A 528 -26.75 -3.96 -3.79
CA ILE A 528 -27.92 -3.05 -3.73
C ILE A 528 -28.98 -3.50 -4.75
N TYR A 529 -28.56 -3.96 -5.92
CA TYR A 529 -29.47 -4.52 -6.92
C TYR A 529 -30.12 -5.81 -6.42
N ASP A 530 -29.33 -6.76 -5.92
CA ASP A 530 -29.82 -8.05 -5.41
C ASP A 530 -30.82 -7.83 -4.27
N ALA A 531 -30.50 -6.95 -3.30
CA ALA A 531 -31.42 -6.59 -2.22
C ALA A 531 -32.71 -5.90 -2.72
N LEU A 532 -32.66 -5.12 -3.80
CA LEU A 532 -33.86 -4.56 -4.42
C LEU A 532 -34.69 -5.66 -5.11
N VAL A 533 -34.04 -6.54 -5.89
CA VAL A 533 -34.72 -7.66 -6.58
C VAL A 533 -35.41 -8.60 -5.59
N GLU A 534 -34.75 -8.91 -4.46
CA GLU A 534 -35.33 -9.71 -3.37
C GLU A 534 -36.56 -9.08 -2.71
N ASN A 535 -36.65 -7.75 -2.66
CA ASN A 535 -37.72 -7.03 -1.93
C ASN A 535 -38.87 -6.54 -2.82
N VAL A 536 -38.60 -6.17 -4.09
CA VAL A 536 -39.62 -5.60 -4.99
C VAL A 536 -39.64 -6.23 -6.39
N GLY A 537 -38.85 -7.28 -6.64
CA GLY A 537 -38.75 -7.94 -7.94
C GLY A 537 -37.90 -7.17 -8.97
N ARG A 538 -37.56 -7.83 -10.08
CA ARG A 538 -36.61 -7.31 -11.09
C ARG A 538 -37.13 -6.06 -11.81
N ASP A 539 -38.34 -6.08 -12.32
CA ASP A 539 -38.84 -5.02 -13.21
C ASP A 539 -39.00 -3.69 -12.47
N MET A 540 -39.57 -3.73 -11.27
CA MET A 540 -39.67 -2.58 -10.36
C MET A 540 -38.26 -2.09 -9.95
N THR A 541 -37.32 -2.99 -9.66
CA THR A 541 -35.92 -2.64 -9.37
C THR A 541 -35.28 -1.85 -10.51
N GLU A 542 -35.44 -2.29 -11.76
CA GLU A 542 -34.93 -1.56 -12.93
C GLU A 542 -35.58 -0.17 -13.07
N GLN A 543 -36.90 -0.05 -12.86
CA GLN A 543 -37.62 1.22 -12.92
C GLN A 543 -37.17 2.20 -11.82
N ILE A 544 -36.99 1.70 -10.58
CA ILE A 544 -36.50 2.45 -9.43
C ILE A 544 -35.09 2.98 -9.71
N LEU A 545 -34.17 2.12 -10.14
CA LEU A 545 -32.76 2.49 -10.33
C LEU A 545 -32.57 3.39 -11.58
N THR A 546 -33.38 3.20 -12.61
CA THR A 546 -33.44 4.11 -13.78
C THR A 546 -33.93 5.50 -13.37
N SER A 547 -34.94 5.58 -12.51
CA SER A 547 -35.50 6.85 -11.99
C SER A 547 -34.57 7.52 -10.97
N ASN A 548 -33.95 6.74 -10.08
CA ASN A 548 -33.11 7.24 -8.99
C ASN A 548 -31.78 6.47 -8.84
N PRO A 549 -30.78 6.73 -9.70
CA PRO A 549 -29.49 6.08 -9.60
C PRO A 549 -28.69 6.47 -8.35
N SER A 550 -29.11 7.50 -7.61
CA SER A 550 -28.44 7.90 -6.37
C SER A 550 -28.57 6.84 -5.27
N MET A 551 -29.50 5.89 -5.37
CA MET A 551 -29.67 4.77 -4.43
C MET A 551 -28.39 3.94 -4.27
N PHE A 552 -27.62 3.73 -5.35
CA PHE A 552 -26.32 3.06 -5.28
C PHE A 552 -25.30 3.76 -4.34
N LYS A 553 -25.50 5.06 -4.07
CA LYS A 553 -24.67 5.85 -3.14
C LYS A 553 -25.24 5.91 -1.71
N MET A 554 -26.50 5.52 -1.48
CA MET A 554 -27.14 5.53 -0.15
C MET A 554 -26.46 4.52 0.79
N GLY A 555 -26.16 4.92 2.02
CA GLY A 555 -25.61 4.02 3.05
C GLY A 555 -26.60 2.92 3.43
N LYS A 556 -26.11 1.78 3.96
CA LYS A 556 -26.94 0.58 4.23
C LYS A 556 -28.22 0.90 5.03
N ALA A 557 -28.10 1.72 6.08
CA ALA A 557 -29.24 2.13 6.90
C ALA A 557 -30.26 2.99 6.11
N ALA A 558 -29.79 4.03 5.40
CA ALA A 558 -30.65 4.89 4.59
C ALA A 558 -31.30 4.14 3.41
N LEU A 559 -30.64 3.12 2.86
CA LEU A 559 -31.22 2.23 1.87
C LEU A 559 -32.31 1.34 2.48
N ALA A 560 -32.08 0.74 3.65
CA ALA A 560 -33.08 -0.06 4.36
C ALA A 560 -34.33 0.76 4.71
N GLU A 561 -34.16 1.94 5.32
CA GLU A 561 -35.23 2.90 5.63
C GLU A 561 -35.95 3.40 4.35
N ARG A 562 -35.29 3.36 3.18
CA ARG A 562 -35.92 3.71 1.91
C ARG A 562 -36.70 2.54 1.30
N LEU A 563 -36.17 1.32 1.40
CA LEU A 563 -36.83 0.08 0.99
C LEU A 563 -38.10 -0.16 1.79
N GLU A 564 -38.02 -0.08 3.12
CA GLU A 564 -39.15 -0.23 4.06
C GLU A 564 -40.30 0.73 3.68
N ARG A 565 -40.01 2.03 3.52
CA ARG A 565 -41.01 3.02 3.05
C ARG A 565 -41.56 2.74 1.65
N MET A 566 -40.84 2.04 0.78
CA MET A 566 -41.32 1.69 -0.55
C MET A 566 -42.23 0.47 -0.51
N VAL A 567 -41.92 -0.53 0.32
CA VAL A 567 -42.80 -1.68 0.59
C VAL A 567 -44.09 -1.21 1.26
N THR A 568 -44.03 -0.44 2.35
CA THR A 568 -45.23 0.07 3.04
C THR A 568 -46.12 0.98 2.16
N ASN A 569 -45.53 1.67 1.17
CA ASN A 569 -46.31 2.45 0.21
C ASN A 569 -46.91 1.59 -0.91
N ALA A 570 -46.28 0.47 -1.26
CA ALA A 570 -46.83 -0.48 -2.23
C ALA A 570 -48.00 -1.27 -1.61
N GLU A 571 -47.84 -1.77 -0.38
CA GLU A 571 -48.90 -2.45 0.37
C GLU A 571 -50.18 -1.58 0.46
N ARG A 572 -50.03 -0.30 0.82
CA ARG A 572 -51.16 0.65 0.84
C ARG A 572 -51.78 0.92 -0.52
N ALA A 573 -50.98 0.92 -1.58
CA ALA A 573 -51.49 1.15 -2.93
C ALA A 573 -52.27 -0.06 -3.46
N ASP A 574 -51.85 -1.28 -3.12
CA ASP A 574 -52.61 -2.51 -3.42
C ASP A 574 -53.88 -2.59 -2.58
N ASP A 575 -53.87 -2.19 -1.29
CA ASP A 575 -55.08 -2.07 -0.46
C ASP A 575 -56.10 -1.09 -1.08
N ASP A 576 -55.65 0.08 -1.53
CA ASP A 576 -56.49 1.07 -2.22
C ASP A 576 -56.99 0.56 -3.59
N LEU A 577 -56.24 -0.31 -4.28
CA LEU A 577 -56.65 -0.93 -5.55
C LEU A 577 -57.61 -2.12 -5.37
N PHE A 578 -57.62 -2.75 -4.19
CA PHE A 578 -58.53 -3.85 -3.83
C PHE A 578 -59.87 -3.32 -3.26
N LEU A 579 -59.93 -2.04 -2.89
CA LEU A 579 -61.12 -1.31 -2.45
C LEU A 579 -61.88 -0.61 -3.61
N LEU A 580 -61.38 -0.69 -4.84
CA LEU A 580 -61.96 -0.15 -6.09
C LEU A 580 -62.55 -1.25 -6.99
#